data_AF-A0A376S7L6-F1
#
_entry.id   AF-A0A376S7L6-F1
#
_cell.length_a   1.000
_cell.length_b   1.000
_cell.length_c   1.000
_cell.angle_alpha   90.00
_cell.angle_beta   90.00
_cell.angle_gamma   90.00
#
_symmetry.space_group_name_H-M   'P 1'
#
loop_
_entity.id
_entity.type
_entity.pdbx_description
1 polymer ?
#
loop_
_entity_poly.entity_id
_entity_poly.type
_entity_poly.pdbx_seq_one_letter_code
_entity_poly.pdbx_strand_id
1 'polypeptide(L)'
;MPKYHLPDAISFRSALHNGYRMQYVKPELVPEDLAFLQYTGGTTGVAKGAMLTHRNMLANLEQVNATYGPLLHPGQRAGGDGAARCITFLP
;
A
#
# COMPACT_ATOMS: atom_id res chain seq x y z
N MET A 1 -5.17 21.86 -4.96
CA MET A 1 -3.91 21.13 -5.18
C MET A 1 -2.76 22.12 -5.08
N PRO A 2 -1.76 21.92 -4.21
CA PRO A 2 -0.57 22.76 -4.19
C PRO A 2 0.08 22.74 -5.58
N LYS A 3 0.63 23.88 -6.02
CA LYS A 3 1.46 23.91 -7.24
C LYS A 3 2.76 23.18 -6.92
N TYR A 4 2.90 21.94 -7.37
CA TYR A 4 4.17 21.21 -7.29
C TYR A 4 4.95 21.41 -8.58
N HIS A 5 6.28 21.49 -8.46
CA HIS A 5 7.19 21.60 -9.60
C HIS A 5 8.22 20.48 -9.48
N LEU A 6 8.12 19.49 -10.36
CA LEU A 6 9.03 18.35 -10.46
C LEU A 6 9.71 18.47 -11.83
N PRO A 7 10.89 19.12 -11.92
CA PRO A 7 11.50 19.52 -13.19
C PRO A 7 11.76 18.34 -14.14
N ASP A 8 12.02 17.15 -13.59
CA ASP A 8 12.34 15.94 -14.35
C ASP A 8 11.15 14.97 -14.49
N ALA A 9 9.93 15.42 -14.20
CA ALA A 9 8.75 14.57 -14.29
C ALA A 9 8.36 14.31 -15.76
N ILE A 10 8.31 13.03 -16.15
CA ILE A 10 7.72 12.60 -17.43
C ILE A 10 6.21 12.37 -17.26
N SER A 11 5.44 12.61 -18.33
CA SER A 11 4.01 12.30 -18.33
C SER A 11 3.80 10.78 -18.23
N PHE A 12 2.70 10.37 -17.58
CA PHE A 12 2.34 8.94 -17.48
C PHE A 12 2.22 8.28 -18.87
N ARG A 13 1.67 8.99 -19.86
CA ARG A 13 1.58 8.50 -21.24
C ARG A 13 2.96 8.30 -21.87
N SER A 14 3.89 9.23 -21.65
CA SER A 14 5.28 9.10 -22.11
C SER A 14 5.98 7.91 -21.45
N ALA A 15 5.78 7.72 -20.14
CA ALA A 15 6.32 6.56 -19.42
C ALA A 15 5.84 5.23 -20.00
N LEU A 16 4.53 5.10 -20.26
CA LEU A 16 3.97 3.91 -20.90
C LEU A 16 4.49 3.71 -22.33
N HIS A 17 4.62 4.78 -23.12
CA HIS A 17 5.17 4.71 -24.47
C HIS A 17 6.66 4.32 -24.49
N ASN A 18 7.44 4.74 -23.51
CA ASN A 18 8.84 4.31 -23.41
C ASN A 18 8.93 2.85 -22.92
N GLY A 19 8.06 2.46 -22.00
CA GLY A 19 8.06 1.14 -21.37
C GLY A 19 7.46 0.00 -22.20
N TYR A 20 6.57 0.25 -23.17
CA TYR A 20 5.79 -0.83 -23.80
C TYR A 20 6.63 -1.88 -24.55
N ARG A 21 7.86 -1.54 -24.96
CA ARG A 21 8.80 -2.47 -25.61
C ARG A 21 9.94 -2.92 -24.72
N MET A 22 10.02 -2.42 -23.49
CA MET A 22 11.09 -2.80 -22.58
C MET A 22 10.80 -4.20 -22.03
N GLN A 23 11.83 -5.03 -21.96
CA GLN A 23 11.73 -6.29 -21.26
C GLN A 23 11.62 -6.03 -19.76
N TYR A 24 10.63 -6.63 -19.10
CA TYR A 24 10.54 -6.56 -17.65
C TYR A 24 11.76 -7.23 -17.02
N VAL A 25 12.54 -6.43 -16.28
CA VAL A 25 13.63 -6.92 -15.43
C VAL A 25 13.10 -6.94 -14.02
N LYS A 26 12.99 -8.13 -13.43
CA LYS A 26 12.57 -8.28 -12.04
C LYS A 26 13.65 -7.66 -11.13
N PRO A 27 13.30 -6.68 -10.27
CA PRO A 27 14.25 -6.16 -9.31
C PRO A 27 14.54 -7.18 -8.22
N GLU A 28 15.77 -7.17 -7.69
CA GLU A 28 16.09 -7.78 -6.41
C GLU A 28 15.39 -6.96 -5.31
N LEU A 29 14.71 -7.64 -4.39
CA LEU A 29 13.96 -7.00 -3.30
C LEU A 29 14.46 -7.50 -1.96
N VAL A 30 14.72 -6.59 -1.03
CA VAL A 30 15.02 -6.88 0.37
C VAL A 30 13.89 -6.39 1.28
N PRO A 31 13.68 -7.01 2.46
CA PRO A 31 12.57 -6.64 3.34
C PRO A 31 12.54 -5.17 3.78
N GLU A 32 13.70 -4.51 3.79
CA GLU A 32 13.89 -3.10 4.15
C GLU A 32 13.53 -2.12 3.02
N ASP A 33 13.27 -2.62 1.81
CA ASP A 33 12.84 -1.77 0.70
C ASP A 33 11.46 -1.16 0.96
N LEU A 34 11.30 0.09 0.53
CA LEU A 34 10.04 0.82 0.63
C LEU A 34 8.96 0.19 -0.25
N ALA A 35 7.83 -0.14 0.36
CA ALA A 35 6.66 -0.70 -0.30
C ALA A 35 5.54 0.33 -0.49
N PHE A 36 5.30 1.18 0.52
CA PHE A 36 4.22 2.18 0.49
C PHE A 36 4.65 3.52 1.08
N LEU A 37 4.07 4.59 0.52
CA LEU A 37 4.11 5.94 1.06
C LEU A 37 2.69 6.36 1.43
N GLN A 38 2.30 6.10 2.67
CA GLN A 38 0.97 6.45 3.15
C GLN A 38 0.93 7.92 3.52
N TYR A 39 0.07 8.69 2.86
CA TYR A 39 -0.25 10.05 3.30
C TYR A 39 -1.55 10.04 4.08
N THR A 40 -1.55 10.73 5.22
CA THR A 40 -2.77 10.98 5.99
C THR A 40 -3.17 12.44 5.89
N GLY A 41 -4.47 12.66 5.70
CA GLY A 41 -5.02 14.00 5.54
C GLY A 41 -4.96 14.78 6.86
N GLY A 42 -4.16 15.84 6.89
CA GLY A 42 -4.36 16.94 7.83
C GLY A 42 -5.23 17.99 7.15
N THR A 43 -6.49 18.12 7.53
CA THR A 43 -7.40 19.13 6.95
C THR A 43 -6.98 20.56 7.28
N THR A 44 -6.09 20.74 8.25
CA THR A 44 -5.65 22.04 8.78
C THR A 44 -4.12 22.21 8.86
N GLY A 45 -3.34 21.29 8.28
CA GLY A 45 -1.88 21.33 8.38
C GLY A 45 -1.13 20.57 7.27
N VAL A 46 0.20 20.54 7.35
CA VAL A 46 1.05 19.79 6.40
C VAL A 46 0.73 18.30 6.53
N ALA A 47 0.33 17.67 5.42
CA ALA A 47 0.08 16.24 5.37
C ALA A 47 1.34 15.47 5.78
N LYS A 48 1.16 14.45 6.62
CA LYS A 48 2.27 13.59 7.06
C LYS A 48 2.29 12.33 6.21
N GLY A 49 3.49 11.98 5.75
CA GLY A 49 3.77 10.72 5.08
C GLY A 49 4.37 9.71 6.05
N ALA A 50 3.90 8.47 6.01
CA ALA A 50 4.57 7.33 6.62
C ALA A 50 5.21 6.49 5.51
N MET A 51 6.49 6.19 5.66
CA MET A 51 7.23 5.27 4.80
C MET A 51 7.11 3.86 5.37
N LEU A 52 6.51 2.94 4.62
CA LEU A 52 6.32 1.56 5.05
C LEU A 52 7.16 0.63 4.17
N THR A 53 8.00 -0.17 4.82
CA THR A 53 8.78 -1.22 4.16
C THR A 53 7.95 -2.48 3.93
N HIS A 54 8.43 -3.38 3.07
CA HIS A 54 7.84 -4.72 2.91
C HIS A 54 7.77 -5.47 4.25
N ARG A 55 8.82 -5.37 5.08
CA ARG A 55 8.86 -5.98 6.41
C ARG A 55 7.79 -5.42 7.34
N ASN A 56 7.53 -4.10 7.32
CA ASN A 56 6.49 -3.51 8.16
C ASN A 56 5.10 -4.07 7.80
N MET A 57 4.83 -4.23 6.49
CA MET A 57 3.57 -4.77 5.99
C MET A 57 3.38 -6.23 6.37
N LEU A 58 4.41 -7.06 6.21
CA LEU A 58 4.36 -8.47 6.60
C LEU A 58 4.15 -8.62 8.11
N ALA A 59 4.85 -7.84 8.93
CA ALA A 59 4.67 -7.87 10.39
C ALA A 59 3.23 -7.50 10.79
N ASN A 60 2.63 -6.51 10.13
CA ASN A 60 1.23 -6.16 10.36
C ASN A 60 0.29 -7.30 9.97
N LEU A 61 0.50 -7.93 8.82
CA LEU A 61 -0.31 -9.05 8.35
C LEU A 61 -0.23 -10.24 9.31
N GLU A 62 0.96 -10.58 9.79
CA GLU A 62 1.14 -11.65 10.78
C GLU A 62 0.44 -11.34 12.10
N GLN A 63 0.48 -10.09 12.57
CA GLN A 63 -0.25 -9.68 13.77
C GLN A 63 -1.76 -9.81 13.59
N VAL A 64 -2.28 -9.39 12.43
CA VAL A 64 -3.69 -9.54 12.07
C VAL A 64 -4.07 -11.02 12.03
N ASN A 65 -3.26 -11.85 11.37
CA ASN A 65 -3.50 -13.27 11.25
C ASN A 65 -3.49 -13.96 12.62
N ALA A 66 -2.53 -13.63 13.49
CA ALA A 66 -2.48 -14.17 14.85
C ALA A 66 -3.71 -13.76 15.68
N THR A 67 -4.22 -12.54 15.48
CA THR A 67 -5.34 -12.00 16.27
C THR A 67 -6.70 -12.47 15.75
N TYR A 68 -6.90 -12.44 14.44
CA TYR A 68 -8.19 -12.64 13.79
C TYR A 68 -8.25 -13.91 12.96
N GLY A 69 -7.13 -14.53 12.60
CA GLY A 69 -7.07 -15.77 11.82
C GLY A 69 -7.99 -16.88 12.35
N PRO A 70 -8.07 -17.12 13.68
CA PRO A 70 -9.02 -18.09 14.24
C PRO A 70 -10.51 -17.76 14.02
N LEU A 71 -10.83 -16.49 13.78
CA LEU A 71 -12.19 -15.98 13.54
C LEU A 71 -12.51 -15.87 12.04
N LEU A 72 -11.53 -16.06 11.16
CA LEU A 72 -11.69 -15.90 9.73
C LEU A 72 -11.89 -17.28 9.07
N HIS A 73 -12.99 -17.44 8.34
CA HIS A 73 -13.24 -18.63 7.54
C HIS A 73 -12.66 -18.46 6.13
N PRO A 74 -11.71 -19.33 5.69
CA PRO A 74 -11.15 -19.25 4.36
C PRO A 74 -12.23 -19.32 3.28
N GLY A 75 -12.28 -18.33 2.39
CA GLY A 75 -13.18 -18.32 1.23
C GLY A 75 -14.59 -17.78 1.44
N GLN A 76 -14.99 -17.41 2.66
CA GLN A 76 -16.26 -16.71 2.87
C GLN A 76 -16.09 -15.20 2.63
N ARG A 77 -16.83 -14.66 1.65
CA ARG A 77 -16.96 -13.20 1.50
C ARG A 77 -17.71 -12.67 2.71
N ALA A 78 -17.27 -11.52 3.24
CA ALA A 78 -17.93 -10.85 4.36
C ALA A 78 -19.41 -10.57 4.04
N GLY A 79 -20.29 -11.49 4.46
CA GLY A 79 -21.74 -11.37 4.44
C GLY A 79 -22.23 -10.59 5.64
N GLY A 80 -23.29 -9.81 5.46
CA GLY A 80 -23.72 -8.70 6.31
C GLY A 80 -24.31 -9.02 7.68
N ASP A 81 -23.90 -10.09 8.37
CA ASP A 81 -24.48 -10.47 9.68
C ASP A 81 -23.46 -10.31 10.81
N GLY A 82 -23.48 -9.13 11.43
CA GLY A 82 -23.26 -8.85 12.87
C GLY A 82 -22.02 -9.36 13.64
N ALA A 83 -21.24 -10.31 13.13
CA ALA A 83 -20.06 -10.84 13.80
C ALA A 83 -18.88 -9.91 13.61
N ALA A 84 -18.06 -9.79 14.67
CA ALA A 84 -16.94 -8.86 14.82
C ALA A 84 -16.25 -8.52 13.49
N ARG A 85 -16.59 -7.34 12.99
CA ARG A 85 -15.99 -6.76 11.79
C ARG A 85 -14.55 -6.40 12.10
N CYS A 86 -13.62 -7.33 11.91
CA CYS A 86 -12.24 -6.94 11.68
C CYS A 86 -12.19 -6.28 10.30
N ILE A 87 -12.54 -5.00 10.25
CA ILE A 87 -12.10 -4.13 9.17
C ILE A 87 -10.60 -3.99 9.43
N THR A 88 -9.80 -4.88 8.88
CA THR A 88 -8.40 -4.57 8.69
C THR A 88 -8.38 -3.30 7.86
N PHE A 89 -8.10 -2.18 8.52
CA PHE A 89 -7.52 -1.03 7.87
C PHE A 89 -6.12 -1.48 7.45
N LEU A 90 -6.07 -2.26 6.36
CA LEU A 90 -4.89 -2.29 5.53
C LEU A 90 -4.65 -0.83 5.13
N PRO A 91 -3.45 -0.27 5.35
CA PRO A 91 -3.10 0.97 4.68
C PRO A 91 -3.36 0.88 3.17
#